data_AF-A0A2I0BAK1-F1
#
_entry.id   AF-A0A2I0BAK1-F1
#
_cell.length_a   1.000
_cell.length_b   1.000
_cell.length_c   1.000
_cell.angle_alpha   90.00
_cell.angle_beta   90.00
_cell.angle_gamma   90.00
#
_symmetry.space_group_name_H-M   'P 1'
#
loop_
_entity.id
_entity.type
_entity.pdbx_description
1 polymer ?
#
loop_
_entity_poly.entity_id
_entity_poly.type
_entity_poly.pdbx_seq_one_letter_code
_entity_poly.pdbx_strand_id
1 'polypeptide(L)'
;MDRAVCEHHLNVSQAITPIAQKKRVMAGDRQDAIKEEINKLLGAGYIREVQYPRWLTNIVMVKKANGKWRMCVDFKSLNQACLKDTYPLPRIDTMVDRTVGYEIIKSGWPRKMRRRQLLSPITALTATTSCHLVSKMLVLPTNA
;
A
#
# COMPACT_ATOMS: atom_id res chain seq x y z
N MET A 1 11.11 11.57 6.96
CA MET A 1 11.82 10.29 6.86
C MET A 1 13.04 10.52 5.98
N ASP A 2 14.22 10.25 6.50
CA ASP A 2 15.44 10.38 5.70
C ASP A 2 15.51 9.22 4.69
N ARG A 3 15.78 9.56 3.42
CA ARG A 3 15.88 8.59 2.32
C ARG A 3 17.09 7.67 2.49
N ALA A 4 18.06 8.06 3.32
CA ALA A 4 19.19 7.24 3.69
C ALA A 4 18.82 6.02 4.58
N VAL A 5 17.67 6.04 5.26
CA VAL A 5 17.27 4.97 6.18
C VAL A 5 16.74 3.76 5.41
N CYS A 6 15.82 3.99 4.47
CA CYS A 6 15.22 2.95 3.63
C CYS A 6 14.58 3.60 2.39
N GLU A 7 14.93 3.12 1.19
CA GLU A 7 14.23 3.44 -0.05
C GLU A 7 13.66 2.17 -0.68
N HIS A 8 12.40 2.22 -1.10
CA HIS A 8 11.82 1.17 -1.93
C HIS A 8 12.06 1.46 -3.41
N HIS A 9 12.78 0.55 -4.07
CA HIS A 9 13.04 0.61 -5.51
C HIS A 9 12.06 -0.31 -6.25
N LEU A 10 11.29 0.26 -7.18
CA LEU A 10 10.41 -0.51 -8.05
C LEU A 10 11.22 -1.12 -9.20
N ASN A 11 11.25 -2.46 -9.28
CA ASN A 11 11.89 -3.18 -10.37
C ASN A 11 10.94 -3.33 -11.56
N VAL A 12 10.80 -2.25 -12.34
CA VAL A 12 9.96 -2.22 -13.54
C VAL A 12 10.74 -2.80 -14.72
N SER A 13 10.15 -3.78 -15.40
CA SER A 13 10.76 -4.36 -16.61
C SER A 13 10.90 -3.31 -17.71
N GLN A 14 12.10 -3.17 -18.28
CA GLN A 14 12.37 -2.24 -19.38
C GLN A 14 11.64 -2.61 -20.68
N ALA A 15 11.16 -3.85 -20.80
CA ALA A 15 10.41 -4.32 -21.96
C ALA A 15 8.96 -3.80 -21.99
N ILE A 16 8.46 -3.24 -20.88
CA ILE A 16 7.06 -2.83 -20.75
C ILE A 16 6.94 -1.33 -20.97
N THR A 17 6.05 -0.96 -21.89
CA THR A 17 5.76 0.45 -22.17
C THR A 17 5.01 1.08 -20.99
N PRO A 18 5.44 2.28 -20.53
CA PRO A 18 4.74 2.99 -19.48
C PRO A 18 3.29 3.28 -19.83
N ILE A 19 2.38 3.00 -18.89
CA ILE A 19 0.95 3.19 -19.09
C ILE A 19 0.51 4.47 -18.37
N ALA A 20 0.00 5.42 -19.15
CA ALA A 20 -0.69 6.60 -18.66
C ALA A 20 -2.21 6.35 -18.66
N GLN A 21 -2.79 6.03 -17.50
CA GLN A 21 -4.23 5.85 -17.39
C GLN A 21 -4.96 7.19 -17.53
N LYS A 22 -6.06 7.20 -18.29
CA LYS A 22 -6.97 8.34 -18.36
C LYS A 22 -7.59 8.59 -16.97
N LYS A 23 -7.53 9.85 -16.53
CA LYS A 23 -8.15 10.31 -15.28
C LYS A 23 -9.65 10.01 -15.28
N ARG A 24 -10.13 9.33 -14.25
CA ARG A 24 -11.58 9.13 -14.03
C ARG A 24 -12.24 10.40 -13.50
N VAL A 25 -13.44 10.68 -14.00
CA VAL A 25 -14.29 11.74 -13.47
C VAL A 25 -14.92 11.25 -12.16
N MET A 26 -14.83 12.07 -11.12
CA MET A 26 -15.40 11.78 -9.80
C MET A 26 -16.48 12.83 -9.50
N ALA A 27 -17.57 12.42 -8.83
CA ALA A 27 -18.65 13.33 -8.44
C ALA A 27 -18.30 14.11 -7.16
N GLY A 28 -18.86 15.31 -7.02
CA GLY A 28 -18.61 16.35 -6.00
C GLY A 28 -17.97 15.89 -4.69
N ASP A 29 -18.73 15.23 -3.82
CA ASP A 29 -18.28 14.80 -2.48
C ASP A 29 -16.96 14.01 -2.49
N ARG A 30 -16.72 13.21 -3.54
CA ARG A 30 -15.47 12.45 -3.69
C ARG A 30 -14.31 13.37 -4.04
N GLN A 31 -14.57 14.38 -4.85
CA GLN A 31 -13.56 15.32 -5.31
C GLN A 31 -13.08 16.22 -4.18
N ASP A 32 -13.96 16.63 -3.28
CA ASP A 32 -13.58 17.40 -2.10
C ASP A 32 -12.80 16.57 -1.10
N ALA A 33 -13.21 15.31 -0.87
CA ALA A 33 -12.43 14.37 -0.05
C ALA A 33 -11.04 14.07 -0.67
N ILE A 34 -10.92 14.02 -2.00
CA ILE A 34 -9.63 13.87 -2.68
C ILE A 34 -8.74 15.08 -2.43
N LYS A 35 -9.26 16.31 -2.59
CA LYS A 35 -8.48 17.54 -2.35
C LYS A 35 -7.98 17.62 -0.91
N GLU A 36 -8.85 17.31 0.05
CA GLU A 36 -8.50 17.32 1.47
C GLU A 36 -7.35 16.34 1.76
N GLU A 37 -7.43 15.12 1.24
CA GLU A 37 -6.39 14.11 1.46
C GLU A 37 -5.08 14.47 0.76
N ILE A 38 -5.13 15.02 -0.45
CA ILE A 38 -3.95 15.47 -1.18
C ILE A 38 -3.24 16.60 -0.42
N ASN A 39 -3.97 17.58 0.10
CA ASN A 39 -3.39 18.67 0.89
C ASN A 39 -2.71 18.14 2.16
N LYS A 40 -3.31 17.16 2.84
CA LYS A 40 -2.69 16.50 4.00
C LYS A 40 -1.39 15.79 3.63
N LEU A 41 -1.39 15.05 2.52
CA LEU A 41 -0.21 14.32 2.06
C LEU A 41 0.91 15.25 1.57
N LEU A 42 0.55 16.38 0.93
CA LEU A 42 1.50 17.43 0.54
C LEU A 42 2.09 18.12 1.77
N GLY A 43 1.24 18.51 2.73
CA GLY A 43 1.69 19.16 3.97
C GLY A 43 2.59 18.25 4.83
N ALA A 44 2.36 16.94 4.79
CA ALA A 44 3.23 15.96 5.44
C ALA A 44 4.52 15.65 4.65
N GLY A 45 4.67 16.15 3.43
CA GLY A 45 5.79 15.84 2.54
C GLY A 45 5.81 14.40 2.04
N TYR A 46 4.69 13.68 2.14
CA TYR A 46 4.59 12.31 1.64
C TYR A 46 4.50 12.24 0.13
N ILE A 47 3.91 13.24 -0.52
CA ILE A 47 3.81 13.32 -1.97
C ILE A 47 4.45 14.62 -2.46
N ARG A 48 4.84 14.65 -3.74
CA ARG A 48 5.39 15.82 -4.40
C ARG A 48 4.85 15.91 -5.82
N GLU A 49 4.82 17.12 -6.34
CA GLU A 49 4.52 17.35 -7.74
C GLU A 49 5.68 16.83 -8.63
N VAL A 50 5.33 16.21 -9.74
CA VAL A 50 6.29 15.69 -10.73
C VAL A 50 5.85 16.16 -12.11
N GLN A 51 6.76 16.82 -12.82
CA GLN A 51 6.53 17.24 -14.20
C GLN A 51 6.75 16.06 -15.16
N TYR A 52 5.83 15.89 -16.10
CA TYR A 52 5.88 14.88 -17.17
C TYR A 52 6.09 13.43 -16.70
N PRO A 53 5.17 12.86 -15.90
CA PRO A 53 5.26 11.47 -15.49
C PRO A 53 5.06 10.53 -16.69
N ARG A 54 5.92 9.52 -16.82
CA ARG A 54 5.75 8.45 -17.82
C ARG A 54 4.62 7.49 -17.48
N TRP A 55 4.28 7.38 -16.19
CA TRP A 55 3.25 6.49 -15.67
C TRP A 55 2.19 7.31 -14.94
N LEU A 56 0.91 7.04 -15.22
CA LEU A 56 -0.21 7.66 -14.52
C LEU A 56 -1.18 6.58 -14.08
N THR A 57 -1.54 6.60 -12.79
CA THR A 57 -2.47 5.67 -12.17
C THR A 57 -3.68 6.41 -11.63
N ASN A 58 -4.85 5.79 -11.76
CA ASN A 58 -6.08 6.39 -11.26
C ASN A 58 -6.19 6.37 -9.74
N ILE A 59 -6.89 7.37 -9.21
CA ILE A 59 -7.29 7.44 -7.81
C ILE A 59 -8.67 6.80 -7.67
N VAL A 60 -8.85 5.98 -6.63
CA VAL A 60 -10.09 5.29 -6.28
C VAL A 60 -10.47 5.67 -4.86
N MET A 61 -11.72 6.10 -4.67
CA MET A 61 -12.25 6.46 -3.36
C MET A 61 -13.06 5.30 -2.78
N VAL A 62 -12.71 4.89 -1.56
CA VAL A 62 -13.38 3.79 -0.84
C VAL A 62 -13.93 4.30 0.48
N LYS A 63 -15.20 4.02 0.79
CA LYS A 63 -15.76 4.28 2.12
C LYS A 63 -15.33 3.19 3.09
N LYS A 64 -14.84 3.59 4.25
CA LYS A 64 -14.65 2.69 5.40
C LYS A 64 -15.98 2.46 6.11
N ALA A 65 -16.05 1.40 6.92
CA ALA A 65 -17.18 1.15 7.82
C ALA A 65 -17.46 2.31 8.80
N ASN A 66 -16.45 3.11 9.13
CA ASN A 66 -16.60 4.31 9.97
C ASN A 66 -17.16 5.54 9.22
N GLY A 67 -17.65 5.37 8.00
CA GLY A 67 -18.22 6.45 7.17
C GLY A 67 -17.19 7.37 6.50
N LYS A 68 -15.89 7.30 6.87
CA LYS A 68 -14.84 8.14 6.28
C LYS A 68 -14.39 7.62 4.93
N TRP A 69 -14.06 8.54 4.03
CA TRP A 69 -13.41 8.23 2.77
C TRP A 69 -11.93 7.86 2.97
N ARG A 70 -11.43 6.94 2.14
CA ARG A 70 -10.01 6.66 1.95
C ARG A 70 -9.66 6.85 0.49
N MET A 71 -8.59 7.61 0.26
CA MET A 71 -7.96 7.69 -1.05
C MET A 71 -7.08 6.46 -1.27
N CYS A 72 -7.37 5.70 -2.32
CA CYS A 72 -6.58 4.58 -2.79
C CYS A 72 -6.06 4.87 -4.20
N VAL A 73 -4.95 4.28 -4.57
CA VAL A 73 -4.33 4.43 -5.90
C VAL A 73 -4.34 3.07 -6.58
N ASP A 74 -4.84 3.03 -7.81
CA ASP A 74 -4.92 1.79 -8.58
C ASP A 74 -3.57 1.49 -9.25
N PHE A 75 -2.71 0.77 -8.52
CA PHE A 75 -1.40 0.33 -9.01
C PHE A 75 -1.46 -0.93 -9.88
N LYS A 76 -2.64 -1.39 -10.33
CA LYS A 76 -2.74 -2.66 -11.06
C LYS A 76 -1.84 -2.73 -12.31
N SER A 77 -1.82 -1.68 -13.13
CA SER A 77 -0.96 -1.62 -14.32
C SER A 77 0.52 -1.55 -13.96
N LEU A 78 0.87 -0.82 -12.90
CA LEU A 78 2.24 -0.72 -12.42
C LEU A 78 2.74 -2.05 -11.84
N ASN A 79 1.91 -2.72 -11.04
CA ASN A 79 2.23 -4.00 -10.42
C ASN A 79 2.39 -5.13 -11.44
N GLN A 80 1.68 -5.07 -12.57
CA GLN A 80 1.89 -5.98 -13.69
C GLN A 80 3.23 -5.76 -14.38
N ALA A 81 3.73 -4.52 -14.38
CA ALA A 81 5.02 -4.18 -14.97
C ALA A 81 6.21 -4.45 -14.05
N CYS A 82 5.97 -4.58 -12.76
CA CYS A 82 6.99 -4.91 -11.77
C CYS A 82 7.25 -6.41 -11.73
N LEU A 83 8.53 -6.79 -11.71
CA LEU A 83 8.91 -8.17 -11.41
C LEU A 83 8.55 -8.48 -9.95
N LYS A 84 8.00 -9.67 -9.70
CA LYS A 84 7.66 -10.10 -8.34
C LYS A 84 8.93 -10.36 -7.56
N ASP A 85 9.18 -9.52 -6.56
CA ASP A 85 10.24 -9.74 -5.59
C ASP A 85 9.81 -10.84 -4.61
N THR A 86 10.42 -12.02 -4.71
CA THR A 86 10.21 -13.10 -3.75
C THR A 86 11.17 -12.94 -2.59
N TYR A 87 10.77 -12.14 -1.60
CA TYR A 87 11.46 -12.13 -0.32
C TYR A 87 11.15 -13.43 0.44
N PRO A 88 12.15 -14.25 0.81
CA PRO A 88 11.91 -15.51 1.50
C PRO A 88 11.41 -15.23 2.92
N LEU A 89 10.09 -15.24 3.09
CA LEU A 89 9.49 -15.14 4.41
C LEU A 89 9.61 -16.50 5.12
N PRO A 90 10.11 -16.53 6.36
CA PRO A 90 10.18 -17.77 7.12
C PRO A 90 8.77 -18.33 7.34
N ARG A 91 8.67 -19.65 7.41
CA ARG A 91 7.41 -20.34 7.68
C ARG A 91 6.89 -19.91 9.06
N ILE A 92 5.57 -19.71 9.16
CA ILE A 92 4.91 -19.22 10.38
C ILE A 92 5.29 -20.07 11.58
N ASP A 93 5.27 -21.40 11.46
CA ASP A 93 5.64 -22.33 12.54
C ASP A 93 7.06 -22.04 13.07
N THR A 94 8.03 -21.78 12.19
CA THR A 94 9.41 -21.45 12.59
C THR A 94 9.48 -20.12 13.35
N MET A 95 8.65 -19.14 13.00
CA MET A 95 8.58 -17.88 13.75
C MET A 95 7.92 -18.08 15.12
N VAL A 96 6.82 -18.84 15.18
CA VAL A 96 6.11 -19.13 16.42
C VAL A 96 7.03 -19.88 17.38
N ASP A 97 7.68 -20.96 16.93
CA ASP A 97 8.59 -21.78 17.74
C ASP A 97 9.77 -20.97 18.29
N ARG A 98 10.33 -20.05 17.50
CA ARG A 98 11.39 -19.12 17.94
C ARG A 98 10.94 -18.11 18.98
N THR A 99 9.64 -17.84 19.05
CA THR A 99 9.07 -16.87 20.00
C THR A 99 8.55 -17.55 21.27
N VAL A 100 8.47 -18.90 21.30
CA VAL A 100 8.10 -19.65 22.51
C VAL A 100 9.20 -19.48 23.56
N GLY A 101 8.90 -18.75 24.64
CA GLY A 101 9.82 -18.49 25.76
C GLY A 101 10.06 -17.02 26.06
N TYR A 102 9.65 -16.11 25.17
CA TYR A 102 9.65 -14.67 25.45
C TYR A 102 8.33 -14.29 26.16
N GLU A 103 8.42 -13.79 27.39
CA GLU A 103 7.26 -13.50 28.25
C GLU A 103 6.34 -12.37 27.74
N ILE A 104 6.76 -11.64 26.70
CA ILE A 104 6.04 -10.46 26.20
C ILE A 104 5.67 -10.66 24.73
N ILE A 105 4.82 -11.64 24.45
CA ILE A 105 3.97 -11.60 23.24
C ILE A 105 2.66 -10.93 23.68
N LYS A 106 2.50 -9.64 23.38
CA LYS A 106 1.27 -8.90 23.69
C LYS A 106 0.12 -9.30 22.74
N SER A 107 -0.43 -10.49 22.95
CA SER A 107 -1.84 -10.84 22.75
C SER A 107 -2.01 -12.34 22.99
N GLY A 108 -2.91 -12.69 23.91
CA GLY A 108 -3.06 -14.03 24.49
C GLY A 108 -3.27 -15.15 23.49
N TRP A 109 -2.23 -15.96 23.29
CA TRP A 109 -2.34 -17.29 22.72
C TRP A 109 -2.13 -18.32 23.85
N PRO A 110 -3.15 -19.13 24.21
CA PRO A 110 -3.02 -20.09 25.29
C PRO A 110 -2.10 -21.26 24.89
N ARG A 111 -1.22 -21.66 25.83
CA ARG A 111 -0.22 -22.75 25.79
C ARG A 111 -0.74 -24.17 25.38
N LYS A 112 -2.02 -24.34 25.04
CA LYS A 112 -2.67 -25.66 24.84
C LYS A 112 -3.35 -25.89 23.48
N MET A 113 -3.09 -25.09 22.44
CA MET A 113 -3.48 -25.49 21.07
C MET A 113 -2.41 -26.37 20.43
N ARG A 114 -2.37 -27.65 20.84
CA ARG A 114 -1.68 -28.71 20.11
C ARG A 114 -2.51 -29.10 18.89
N ARG A 115 -1.89 -29.01 17.70
CA ARG A 115 -2.17 -29.79 16.47
C ARG A 115 -3.59 -30.37 16.36
N ARG A 116 -4.58 -29.55 16.02
CA ARG A 116 -5.70 -29.94 15.14
C ARG A 116 -6.53 -28.69 14.87
N GLN A 117 -6.81 -28.51 13.58
CA GLN A 117 -7.76 -27.54 13.04
C GLN A 117 -7.28 -26.08 12.97
N LEU A 118 -6.64 -25.76 11.85
CA LEU A 118 -6.71 -24.44 11.20
C LEU A 118 -6.55 -24.64 9.68
N LEU A 119 -7.46 -25.42 9.09
CA LEU A 119 -7.71 -25.39 7.66
C LEU A 119 -8.63 -24.20 7.36
N SER A 120 -8.02 -23.02 7.15
CA SER A 120 -8.55 -21.81 6.46
C SER A 120 -9.85 -21.15 6.99
N PRO A 121 -10.14 -19.86 6.67
CA PRO A 121 -9.37 -18.91 5.88
C PRO A 121 -9.04 -17.65 6.70
N ILE A 122 -7.77 -17.42 7.05
CA ILE A 122 -7.36 -16.09 7.51
C ILE A 122 -7.08 -15.23 6.28
N THR A 123 -8.17 -14.84 5.60
CA THR A 123 -8.17 -13.72 4.65
C THR A 123 -8.35 -12.43 5.44
N ALA A 124 -7.46 -12.12 6.37
CA ALA A 124 -7.55 -10.89 7.16
C ALA A 124 -6.23 -10.54 7.87
N LEU A 125 -5.11 -10.53 7.13
CA LEU A 125 -3.89 -9.85 7.56
C LEU A 125 -3.07 -9.50 6.31
N THR A 126 -3.69 -8.71 5.41
CA THR A 126 -2.87 -7.88 4.52
C THR A 126 -2.29 -6.78 5.39
N ALA A 127 -1.01 -6.97 5.69
CA ALA A 127 -0.20 -6.10 6.51
C ALA A 127 -0.42 -4.63 6.14
N THR A 128 -0.62 -3.86 7.19
CA THR A 128 -0.63 -2.40 7.16
C THR A 128 0.80 -1.93 6.98
N THR A 129 1.36 -2.08 5.78
CA THR A 129 2.69 -1.58 5.42
C THR A 129 2.71 -0.98 4.01
N SER A 130 1.56 -0.52 3.51
CA SER A 130 1.47 0.23 2.25
C SER A 130 1.45 1.75 2.46
N CYS A 131 1.49 2.24 3.70
CA CYS A 131 1.26 3.66 4.01
C CYS A 131 2.44 4.62 3.75
N HIS A 132 3.57 4.17 3.18
CA HIS A 132 4.65 5.07 2.75
C HIS A 132 4.90 5.05 1.22
N LEU A 133 4.05 4.34 0.46
CA LEU A 133 4.25 4.08 -0.97
C LEU A 133 3.87 5.24 -1.91
N VAL A 134 3.48 6.40 -1.39
CA VAL A 134 2.91 7.47 -2.25
C VAL A 134 3.94 8.53 -2.68
N SER A 135 5.23 8.37 -2.33
CA SER A 135 6.17 9.50 -2.49
C SER A 135 6.65 9.85 -3.89
N LYS A 136 6.23 9.14 -4.94
CA LYS A 136 6.64 9.51 -6.31
C LYS A 136 5.58 9.40 -7.42
N MET A 137 4.30 9.12 -7.14
CA MET A 137 3.40 8.71 -8.23
C MET A 137 1.96 9.23 -8.23
N LEU A 138 1.62 10.23 -7.41
CA LEU A 138 0.38 10.98 -7.62
C LEU A 138 0.66 12.30 -8.31
N VAL A 139 0.51 12.31 -9.63
CA VAL A 139 0.36 13.53 -10.42
C VAL A 139 -1.13 13.81 -10.57
N LEU A 140 -1.57 14.95 -10.04
CA LEU A 140 -2.76 15.60 -10.57
C LEU A 140 -2.31 16.53 -11.70
N PRO A 141 -2.97 16.54 -12.87
CA PRO A 141 -2.88 17.68 -13.76
C PRO A 141 -3.66 18.83 -13.12
N THR A 142 -2.95 19.88 -12.71
CA THR A 142 -3.52 21.23 -12.64
C THR A 142 -3.69 21.70 -14.07
N ASN A 143 -4.94 21.92 -14.46
CA ASN A 143 -5.27 22.58 -15.72
C ASN A 143 -4.56 23.94 -15.78
N ALA A 144 -3.85 24.19 -16.87
CA ALA A 144 -3.67 25.50 -17.46
C ALA A 144 -4.47 25.51 -18.77
#